data_AF-A0A371CQK7-F1
#
_entry.id   AF-A0A371CQK7-F1
#
_cell.length_a   1.000
_cell.length_b   1.000
_cell.length_c   1.000
_cell.angle_alpha   90.00
_cell.angle_beta   90.00
_cell.angle_gamma   90.00
#
_symmetry.space_group_name_H-M   'P 1'
#
loop_
_entity.id
_entity.type
_entity.pdbx_description
1 polymer ?
#
loop_
_entity_poly.entity_id
_entity_poly.type
_entity_poly.pdbx_seq_one_letter_code
_entity_poly.pdbx_strand_id
1 'polypeptide(L)'
;MFTPFTSLTVDLQARVVAQMDFPSLMMLRATARASYALVRNELDMSLDDILTPYVSDPARLRKALAESGAFIGGSVALRFFLRLPPRSDDELDIFASSESFVDIFYNLLSFQHVKPVVDVTPPGLHVPGVTFFLDLDTKHGRRISLFRSSGHSLLPIARAVNSAYTAYVNPRHFGVVWPKLTFAMRAMPGVLSSRTSYVSTAARRNMGMDVKLWPWMWPDSGVPRQQCARRQFLCPAQERTFTDGGALCGSFDPLTAKPIDVRIAFRLSLRECRGDCNGPQEHLRSRVSFVIEY
;
A
#
# COMPACT_ATOMS: atom_id res chain seq x y z
N MET A 1 5.55 -11.58 -39.43
CA MET A 1 4.28 -12.18 -38.99
C MET A 1 4.27 -12.15 -37.47
N PHE A 2 3.32 -11.48 -36.83
CA PHE A 2 3.26 -11.41 -35.37
C PHE A 2 2.38 -12.56 -34.86
N THR A 3 2.94 -13.42 -34.02
CA THR A 3 2.19 -14.49 -33.35
C THR A 3 1.37 -13.87 -32.21
N PRO A 4 0.03 -14.01 -32.19
CA PRO A 4 -0.78 -13.41 -31.15
C PRO A 4 -0.49 -14.02 -29.78
N PHE A 5 -0.58 -13.24 -28.71
CA PHE A 5 -0.34 -13.73 -27.34
C PHE A 5 -1.24 -14.93 -26.99
N THR A 6 -2.47 -14.95 -27.50
CA THR A 6 -3.45 -16.02 -27.29
C THR A 6 -3.10 -17.35 -27.95
N SER A 7 -2.16 -17.38 -28.91
CA SER A 7 -1.71 -18.65 -29.50
C SER A 7 -0.56 -19.30 -28.73
N LEU A 8 -0.01 -18.64 -27.71
CA LEU A 8 0.92 -19.27 -26.77
C LEU A 8 0.16 -20.28 -25.89
N THR A 9 0.86 -21.32 -25.43
CA THR A 9 0.30 -22.24 -24.42
C THR A 9 0.03 -21.51 -23.11
N VAL A 10 -0.92 -22.01 -22.30
CA VAL A 10 -1.28 -21.40 -21.00
C VAL A 10 -0.05 -21.24 -20.10
N ASP A 11 0.85 -22.23 -20.08
CA ASP A 11 2.09 -22.18 -19.30
C ASP A 11 3.03 -21.07 -19.75
N LEU A 12 3.16 -20.86 -21.07
CA LEU A 12 3.98 -19.78 -21.61
C LEU A 12 3.35 -18.42 -21.32
N GLN A 13 2.02 -18.30 -21.44
CA GLN A 13 1.31 -17.09 -21.08
C GLN A 13 1.52 -16.74 -19.60
N ALA A 14 1.39 -17.73 -18.70
CA ALA A 14 1.63 -17.56 -17.27
C ALA A 14 3.06 -17.11 -16.97
N ARG A 15 4.07 -17.70 -17.62
CA ARG A 15 5.47 -17.28 -17.48
C ARG A 15 5.71 -15.84 -17.94
N VAL A 16 5.09 -15.43 -19.05
CA VAL A 16 5.18 -14.04 -19.53
C VAL A 16 4.57 -13.10 -18.50
N VAL A 17 3.35 -13.39 -18.06
CA VAL A 17 2.62 -12.60 -17.06
C VAL A 17 3.39 -12.50 -15.74
N ALA A 18 4.02 -13.60 -15.28
CA ALA A 18 4.86 -13.61 -14.09
C ALA A 18 6.08 -12.66 -14.18
N GLN A 19 6.54 -12.29 -15.38
CA GLN A 19 7.67 -11.38 -15.58
C GLN A 19 7.24 -9.93 -15.87
N MET A 20 5.95 -9.65 -16.01
CA MET A 20 5.47 -8.31 -16.31
C MET A 20 5.52 -7.42 -15.06
N ASP A 21 5.82 -6.14 -15.29
CA ASP A 21 5.63 -5.12 -14.27
C ASP A 21 4.13 -4.89 -14.00
N PHE A 22 3.83 -4.31 -12.84
CA PHE A 22 2.44 -4.12 -12.44
C PHE A 22 1.63 -3.24 -13.41
N PRO A 23 2.16 -2.11 -13.94
CA PRO A 23 1.45 -1.34 -14.97
C PRO A 23 1.10 -2.16 -16.22
N SER A 24 2.03 -2.94 -16.75
CA SER A 24 1.79 -3.77 -17.93
C SER A 24 0.79 -4.89 -17.64
N LEU A 25 0.83 -5.48 -16.43
CA LEU A 25 -0.20 -6.43 -15.98
C LEU A 25 -1.60 -5.81 -16.01
N MET A 26 -1.75 -4.58 -15.51
CA MET A 26 -3.04 -3.90 -15.52
C MET A 26 -3.52 -3.58 -16.93
N MET A 27 -2.61 -3.20 -17.84
CA MET A 27 -2.96 -3.01 -19.25
C MET A 27 -3.42 -4.32 -19.90
N LEU A 28 -2.66 -5.40 -19.71
CA LEU A 28 -3.01 -6.72 -20.25
C LEU A 28 -4.37 -7.20 -19.72
N ARG A 29 -4.62 -7.01 -18.43
CA ARG A 29 -5.90 -7.34 -17.79
C ARG A 29 -7.10 -6.66 -18.46
N ALA A 30 -6.92 -5.45 -18.97
CA ALA A 30 -7.98 -4.67 -19.62
C ALA A 30 -8.25 -5.08 -21.09
N THR A 31 -7.45 -5.97 -21.68
CA THR A 31 -7.55 -6.31 -23.11
C THR A 31 -8.65 -7.32 -23.45
N ALA A 32 -8.79 -8.39 -22.66
CA ALA A 32 -9.69 -9.51 -22.95
C ALA A 32 -10.03 -10.32 -21.68
N ARG A 33 -11.13 -11.08 -21.72
CA ARG A 33 -11.56 -11.95 -20.60
C ARG A 33 -10.54 -13.03 -20.23
N ALA A 34 -9.87 -13.60 -21.23
CA ALA A 34 -8.81 -14.60 -20.99
C ALA A 34 -7.60 -13.97 -20.27
N SER A 35 -7.14 -12.81 -20.75
CA SER A 35 -6.09 -12.01 -20.11
C SER A 35 -6.46 -11.63 -18.68
N TYR A 36 -7.73 -11.27 -18.46
CA TYR A 36 -8.26 -10.95 -17.14
C TYR A 36 -8.11 -12.11 -16.14
N ALA A 37 -8.53 -13.33 -16.52
CA ALA A 37 -8.43 -14.50 -15.66
C ALA A 37 -6.96 -14.86 -15.37
N LEU A 38 -6.10 -14.76 -16.39
CA LEU A 38 -4.67 -15.01 -16.26
C LEU A 38 -4.01 -14.04 -15.28
N VAL A 39 -4.26 -12.73 -15.42
CA VAL A 39 -3.70 -11.71 -14.53
C VAL A 39 -4.25 -11.85 -13.12
N ARG A 40 -5.54 -12.17 -12.94
CA ARG A 40 -6.12 -12.41 -11.61
C ARG A 40 -5.38 -13.54 -10.88
N ASN A 41 -5.21 -14.68 -11.56
CA ASN A 41 -4.50 -15.83 -10.99
C ASN A 41 -3.06 -15.47 -10.62
N GLU A 42 -2.37 -14.70 -11.48
CA GLU A 42 -1.02 -14.21 -11.17
C GLU A 42 -0.99 -13.32 -9.93
N LEU A 43 -1.92 -12.37 -9.79
CA LEU A 43 -1.96 -11.50 -8.62
C LEU A 43 -2.24 -12.30 -7.34
N ASP A 44 -3.11 -13.31 -7.42
CA ASP A 44 -3.42 -14.21 -6.31
C ASP A 44 -2.16 -14.99 -5.88
N MET A 45 -1.48 -15.64 -6.84
CA MET A 45 -0.24 -16.37 -6.60
C MET A 45 0.87 -15.47 -6.06
N SER A 46 1.06 -14.29 -6.66
CA SER A 46 2.09 -13.34 -6.24
C SER A 46 1.86 -12.84 -4.80
N LEU A 47 0.60 -12.68 -4.39
CA LEU A 47 0.29 -12.32 -3.00
C LEU A 47 0.57 -13.49 -2.04
N ASP A 48 0.26 -14.73 -2.42
CA ASP A 48 0.57 -15.92 -1.61
C ASP A 48 2.10 -16.11 -1.46
N ASP A 49 2.86 -15.96 -2.53
CA ASP A 49 4.32 -16.05 -2.53
C ASP A 49 4.96 -15.01 -1.59
N ILE A 50 4.44 -13.78 -1.61
CA ILE A 50 4.91 -12.70 -0.75
C ILE A 50 4.56 -12.93 0.72
N LEU A 51 3.43 -13.59 1.01
CA LEU A 51 2.98 -13.87 2.37
C LEU A 51 3.60 -15.13 2.99
N THR A 52 4.02 -16.09 2.16
CA THR A 52 4.60 -17.38 2.59
C THR A 52 5.70 -17.25 3.65
N PRO A 53 6.63 -16.27 3.59
CA PRO A 53 7.65 -16.13 4.64
C PRO A 53 7.11 -15.76 6.04
N TYR A 54 5.88 -15.27 6.13
CA TYR A 54 5.29 -14.75 7.37
C TYR A 54 4.26 -15.69 7.99
N VAL A 55 3.55 -16.46 7.17
CA VAL A 55 2.41 -17.28 7.61
C VAL A 55 2.46 -18.67 7.02
N SER A 56 2.02 -19.67 7.79
CA SER A 56 2.00 -21.07 7.35
C SER A 56 0.92 -21.35 6.30
N ASP A 57 -0.16 -20.58 6.30
CA ASP A 57 -1.29 -20.72 5.37
C ASP A 57 -1.70 -19.33 4.83
N PRO A 58 -1.05 -18.86 3.74
CA PRO A 58 -1.36 -17.58 3.10
C PRO A 58 -2.82 -17.47 2.65
N ALA A 59 -3.38 -18.53 2.08
CA ALA A 59 -4.75 -18.56 1.59
C ALA A 59 -5.76 -18.31 2.72
N ARG A 60 -5.52 -18.90 3.90
CA ARG A 60 -6.37 -18.67 5.07
C ARG A 60 -6.24 -17.26 5.64
N LEU A 61 -5.03 -16.71 5.71
CA LEU A 61 -4.87 -15.31 6.12
C LEU A 61 -5.61 -14.39 5.16
N ARG A 62 -5.45 -14.60 3.85
CA ARG A 62 -6.16 -13.85 2.82
C ARG A 62 -7.67 -13.92 3.01
N LYS A 63 -8.23 -15.11 3.19
CA LYS A 63 -9.67 -15.26 3.49
C LYS A 63 -10.09 -14.39 4.67
N ALA A 64 -9.34 -14.41 5.78
CA ALA A 64 -9.62 -13.57 6.94
C ALA A 64 -9.49 -12.06 6.64
N LEU A 65 -8.50 -11.63 5.86
CA LEU A 65 -8.38 -10.24 5.43
C LEU A 65 -9.59 -9.80 4.58
N ALA A 66 -10.07 -10.67 3.69
CA ALA A 66 -11.21 -10.38 2.82
C ALA A 66 -12.54 -10.30 3.59
N GLU A 67 -12.73 -11.18 4.57
CA GLU A 67 -13.93 -11.21 5.42
C GLU A 67 -13.98 -10.01 6.37
N SER A 68 -12.82 -9.58 6.87
CA SER A 68 -12.71 -8.55 7.92
C SER A 68 -12.46 -7.12 7.41
N GLY A 69 -12.26 -6.94 6.10
CA GLY A 69 -11.90 -5.64 5.52
C GLY A 69 -10.54 -5.10 6.00
N ALA A 70 -9.64 -5.99 6.44
CA ALA A 70 -8.28 -5.63 6.77
C ALA A 70 -7.40 -5.53 5.52
N PHE A 71 -6.30 -4.79 5.62
CA PHE A 71 -5.38 -4.53 4.53
C PHE A 71 -3.94 -4.79 4.94
N ILE A 72 -3.15 -5.30 4.00
CA ILE A 72 -1.69 -5.32 4.08
C ILE A 72 -1.21 -3.95 3.58
N GLY A 73 -0.26 -3.35 4.30
CA GLY A 73 0.41 -2.11 3.89
C GLY A 73 1.93 -2.23 3.91
N GLY A 74 2.60 -1.10 4.10
CA GLY A 74 4.04 -1.07 4.37
C GLY A 74 4.92 -1.59 3.23
N SER A 75 6.02 -2.25 3.58
CA SER A 75 6.99 -2.81 2.62
C SER A 75 6.42 -3.98 1.83
N VAL A 76 5.59 -4.83 2.45
CA VAL A 76 4.98 -5.99 1.78
C VAL A 76 4.02 -5.55 0.68
N ALA A 77 3.10 -4.61 0.95
CA ALA A 77 2.23 -4.07 -0.08
C ALA A 77 3.03 -3.40 -1.20
N LEU A 78 4.08 -2.66 -0.84
CA LEU A 78 4.96 -2.03 -1.82
C LEU A 78 5.65 -3.06 -2.72
N ARG A 79 6.13 -4.18 -2.18
CA ARG A 79 6.72 -5.27 -2.98
C ARG A 79 5.74 -5.90 -3.96
N PHE A 80 4.48 -6.08 -3.54
CA PHE A 80 3.43 -6.58 -4.41
C PHE A 80 3.28 -5.70 -5.67
N PHE A 81 3.26 -4.36 -5.49
CA PHE A 81 3.22 -3.43 -6.63
C PHE A 81 4.51 -3.38 -7.45
N LEU A 82 5.66 -3.48 -6.81
CA LEU A 82 6.95 -3.42 -7.49
C LEU A 82 7.39 -4.76 -8.07
N ARG A 83 6.63 -5.83 -7.83
CA ARG A 83 6.94 -7.21 -8.25
C ARG A 83 8.33 -7.65 -7.75
N LEU A 84 8.71 -7.20 -6.56
CA LEU A 84 10.02 -7.49 -5.97
C LEU A 84 9.96 -8.73 -5.06
N PRO A 85 11.00 -9.58 -5.05
CA PRO A 85 11.06 -10.74 -4.16
C PRO A 85 11.09 -10.30 -2.69
N PRO A 86 10.58 -11.11 -1.74
CA PRO A 86 10.68 -10.82 -0.31
C PRO A 86 12.14 -10.80 0.15
N ARG A 87 12.50 -9.88 1.06
CA ARG A 87 13.82 -9.80 1.71
C ARG A 87 13.75 -10.31 3.13
N SER A 88 14.91 -10.55 3.76
CA SER A 88 15.05 -10.98 5.15
C SER A 88 14.61 -9.94 6.19
N ASP A 89 14.68 -8.66 5.84
CA ASP A 89 14.44 -7.53 6.73
C ASP A 89 13.05 -6.91 6.60
N ASP A 90 12.17 -7.48 5.77
CA ASP A 90 10.81 -6.99 5.62
C ASP A 90 9.90 -7.42 6.78
N GLU A 91 9.03 -6.51 7.20
CA GLU A 91 7.98 -6.70 8.19
C GLU A 91 6.61 -6.70 7.50
N LEU A 92 5.70 -7.59 7.93
CA LEU A 92 4.34 -7.65 7.41
C LEU A 92 3.42 -6.72 8.23
N ASP A 93 3.05 -5.59 7.65
CA ASP A 93 2.12 -4.64 8.26
C ASP A 93 0.67 -4.99 7.89
N ILE A 94 -0.15 -5.30 8.90
CA ILE A 94 -1.59 -5.55 8.74
C ILE A 94 -2.37 -4.47 9.46
N PHE A 95 -3.27 -3.79 8.75
CA PHE A 95 -4.14 -2.75 9.28
C PHE A 95 -5.57 -3.26 9.33
N ALA A 96 -6.14 -3.27 10.53
CA ALA A 96 -7.52 -3.66 10.78
C ALA A 96 -8.31 -2.52 11.43
N SER A 97 -9.63 -2.53 11.26
CA SER A 97 -10.52 -1.65 12.01
C SER A 97 -10.59 -2.09 13.47
N SER A 98 -11.17 -1.26 14.34
CA SER A 98 -11.43 -1.66 15.73
C SER A 98 -12.26 -2.93 15.84
N GLU A 99 -13.23 -3.12 14.94
CA GLU A 99 -14.16 -4.26 14.93
C GLU A 99 -13.45 -5.54 14.45
N SER A 100 -12.65 -5.45 13.39
CA SER A 100 -11.97 -6.61 12.79
C SER A 100 -10.64 -6.99 13.44
N PHE A 101 -10.09 -6.16 14.33
CA PHE A 101 -8.77 -6.40 14.91
C PHE A 101 -8.68 -7.74 15.64
N VAL A 102 -9.70 -8.07 16.45
CA VAL A 102 -9.71 -9.31 17.25
C VAL A 102 -9.76 -10.55 16.36
N ASP A 103 -10.55 -10.51 15.28
CA ASP A 103 -10.68 -11.64 14.35
C ASP A 103 -9.36 -11.94 13.63
N ILE A 104 -8.67 -10.89 13.16
CA ILE A 104 -7.35 -11.04 12.54
C ILE A 104 -6.32 -11.54 13.56
N PHE A 105 -6.32 -10.98 14.76
CA PHE A 105 -5.41 -11.42 15.81
C PHE A 105 -5.62 -12.90 16.17
N TYR A 106 -6.87 -13.33 16.33
CA TYR A 106 -7.22 -14.73 16.58
C TYR A 106 -6.78 -15.62 15.41
N ASN A 107 -6.99 -15.19 14.16
CA ASN A 107 -6.55 -15.94 12.99
C ASN A 107 -5.02 -16.18 13.01
N LEU A 108 -4.26 -15.13 13.29
CA LEU A 108 -2.80 -15.17 13.36
C LEU A 108 -2.33 -16.13 14.48
N LEU A 109 -2.90 -16.05 15.67
CA LEU A 109 -2.52 -16.92 16.79
C LEU A 109 -2.92 -18.39 16.55
N SER A 110 -4.20 -18.62 16.25
CA SER A 110 -4.78 -19.96 16.25
C SER A 110 -4.45 -20.77 15.00
N PHE A 111 -4.25 -20.12 13.86
CA PHE A 111 -4.08 -20.81 12.58
C PHE A 111 -2.72 -20.57 11.92
N GLN A 112 -2.10 -19.41 12.17
CA GLN A 112 -0.75 -19.13 11.67
C GLN A 112 0.34 -19.43 12.71
N HIS A 113 -0.06 -19.71 13.95
CA HIS A 113 0.84 -20.06 15.07
C HIS A 113 1.93 -19.02 15.32
N VAL A 114 1.62 -17.74 15.08
CA VAL A 114 2.51 -16.63 15.44
C VAL A 114 2.40 -16.35 16.93
N LYS A 115 3.44 -15.74 17.52
CA LYS A 115 3.51 -15.48 18.95
C LYS A 115 3.56 -13.99 19.21
N PRO A 116 2.79 -13.44 20.17
CA PRO A 116 2.90 -12.05 20.51
C PRO A 116 4.27 -11.76 21.15
N VAL A 117 4.89 -10.67 20.75
CA VAL A 117 6.11 -10.16 21.37
C VAL A 117 5.69 -9.47 22.67
N VAL A 118 6.14 -10.00 23.81
CA VAL A 118 5.77 -9.51 25.16
C VAL A 118 6.51 -8.21 25.50
N ASP A 119 7.45 -7.79 24.68
CA ASP A 119 8.27 -6.62 24.98
C ASP A 119 7.46 -5.33 24.83
N VAL A 120 7.17 -4.70 25.97
CA VAL A 120 6.46 -3.43 26.09
C VAL A 120 7.44 -2.34 25.69
N THR A 121 7.79 -2.25 24.41
CA THR A 121 8.45 -1.04 23.93
C THR A 121 7.46 0.10 24.16
N PRO A 122 7.79 1.11 24.98
CA PRO A 122 6.87 2.20 25.23
C PRO A 122 6.49 2.85 23.89
N PRO A 123 5.23 3.32 23.74
CA PRO A 123 4.70 3.83 22.48
C PRO A 123 5.40 5.14 22.06
N GLY A 124 6.64 5.03 21.59
CA GLY A 124 7.40 6.11 20.97
C GLY A 124 7.05 6.27 19.49
N LEU A 125 6.36 5.30 18.90
CA LEU A 125 5.83 5.36 17.54
C LEU A 125 4.35 5.70 17.55
N HIS A 126 4.04 6.99 17.61
CA HIS A 126 2.69 7.43 17.32
C HIS A 126 2.46 7.34 15.79
N VAL A 127 1.95 6.20 15.32
CA VAL A 127 1.48 6.06 13.93
C VAL A 127 0.13 6.78 13.84
N PRO A 128 -0.01 7.86 13.03
CA PRO A 128 -1.26 8.60 13.03
C PRO A 128 -2.42 7.76 12.52
N GLY A 129 -3.56 7.77 13.24
CA GLY A 129 -4.72 6.94 12.90
C GLY A 129 -4.68 5.51 13.45
N VAL A 130 -3.66 5.16 14.24
CA VAL A 130 -3.55 3.90 14.98
C VAL A 130 -3.87 4.15 16.46
N THR A 131 -4.72 3.31 17.06
CA THR A 131 -5.05 3.34 18.50
C THR A 131 -4.28 2.32 19.31
N PHE A 132 -3.82 1.25 18.66
CA PHE A 132 -3.07 0.16 19.26
C PHE A 132 -2.33 -0.59 18.18
N PHE A 133 -1.17 -1.14 18.52
CA PHE A 133 -0.45 -2.04 17.63
C PHE A 133 0.15 -3.17 18.46
N LEU A 134 0.41 -4.28 17.80
CA LEU A 134 1.00 -5.47 18.39
C LEU A 134 1.99 -6.08 17.41
N ASP A 135 3.20 -6.34 17.87
CA ASP A 135 4.20 -7.08 17.11
C ASP A 135 4.10 -8.57 17.42
N LEU A 136 4.22 -9.38 16.38
CA LEU A 136 4.09 -10.83 16.42
C LEU A 136 5.31 -11.45 15.75
N ASP A 137 5.92 -12.41 16.43
CA ASP A 137 7.01 -13.22 15.89
C ASP A 137 6.46 -14.48 15.21
N THR A 138 6.98 -14.73 14.01
CA THR A 138 6.69 -15.92 13.24
C THR A 138 7.72 -17.03 13.55
N LYS A 139 7.39 -18.27 13.23
CA LYS A 139 8.32 -19.41 13.39
C LYS A 139 9.60 -19.28 12.55
N HIS A 140 9.58 -18.43 11.52
CA HIS A 140 10.69 -18.19 10.61
C HIS A 140 11.53 -16.96 10.99
N GLY A 141 11.34 -16.39 12.19
CA GLY A 141 12.06 -15.21 12.64
C GLY A 141 11.69 -13.93 11.89
N ARG A 142 10.57 -13.94 11.16
CA ARG A 142 9.96 -12.73 10.57
C ARG A 142 8.99 -12.09 11.55
N ARG A 143 8.78 -10.78 11.38
CA ARG A 143 7.86 -9.99 12.21
C ARG A 143 6.60 -9.60 11.43
N ILE A 144 5.48 -9.66 12.11
CA ILE A 144 4.17 -9.15 11.66
C ILE A 144 3.76 -8.06 12.65
N SER A 145 3.45 -6.86 12.14
CA SER A 145 2.91 -5.77 12.95
C SER A 145 1.42 -5.62 12.64
N LEU A 146 0.59 -5.87 13.65
CA LEU A 146 -0.87 -5.75 13.55
C LEU A 146 -1.33 -4.42 14.16
N PHE A 147 -1.89 -3.55 13.33
CA PHE A 147 -2.34 -2.22 13.72
C PHE A 147 -3.86 -2.14 13.81
N ARG A 148 -4.36 -1.64 14.95
CA ARG A 148 -5.75 -1.26 15.15
C ARG A 148 -5.95 0.20 14.75
N SER A 149 -6.73 0.44 13.71
CA SER A 149 -7.09 1.78 13.30
C SER A 149 -8.06 2.46 14.30
N SER A 150 -8.02 3.79 14.39
CA SER A 150 -9.06 4.58 15.06
C SER A 150 -10.36 4.70 14.25
N GLY A 151 -10.42 4.14 13.04
CA GLY A 151 -11.59 4.13 12.19
C GLY A 151 -11.44 3.06 11.11
N HIS A 152 -11.54 3.46 9.84
CA HIS A 152 -11.37 2.55 8.71
C HIS A 152 -9.91 2.02 8.62
N SER A 153 -9.73 0.75 8.27
CA SER A 153 -8.43 0.07 8.13
C SER A 153 -7.40 0.81 7.26
N LEU A 154 -7.85 1.62 6.30
CA LEU A 154 -7.00 2.42 5.41
C LEU A 154 -6.51 3.76 6.02
N LEU A 155 -7.04 4.20 7.16
CA LEU A 155 -6.68 5.49 7.76
C LEU A 155 -5.19 5.58 8.15
N PRO A 156 -4.57 4.56 8.78
CA PRO A 156 -3.14 4.58 9.04
C PRO A 156 -2.29 4.66 7.77
N ILE A 157 -2.70 3.93 6.72
CA ILE A 157 -2.02 3.90 5.42
C ILE A 157 -2.09 5.28 4.76
N ALA A 158 -3.25 5.94 4.80
CA ALA A 158 -3.43 7.31 4.30
C ALA A 158 -2.50 8.31 5.01
N ARG A 159 -2.19 8.06 6.29
CA ARG A 159 -1.34 8.93 7.11
C ARG A 159 0.09 8.42 7.24
N ALA A 160 0.52 7.54 6.33
CA ALA A 160 1.87 7.03 6.35
C ALA A 160 2.90 8.17 6.24
N VAL A 161 4.06 7.95 6.87
CA VAL A 161 5.14 8.95 6.96
C VAL A 161 5.84 9.25 5.62
N ASN A 162 5.43 8.63 4.52
CA ASN A 162 6.00 8.80 3.19
C ASN A 162 5.07 8.26 2.10
N SER A 163 5.30 8.68 0.85
CA SER A 163 4.46 8.28 -0.28
C SER A 163 4.51 6.77 -0.61
N ALA A 164 5.64 6.09 -0.39
CA ALA A 164 5.78 4.67 -0.76
C ALA A 164 4.93 3.74 0.12
N TYR A 165 4.66 4.12 1.38
CA TYR A 165 3.85 3.31 2.32
C TYR A 165 2.36 3.65 2.27
N THR A 166 1.93 4.32 1.22
CA THR A 166 0.50 4.53 0.93
C THR A 166 -0.02 3.53 -0.09
N ALA A 167 0.68 2.42 -0.23
CA ALA A 167 0.24 1.23 -0.94
C ALA A 167 -0.54 0.32 0.02
N TYR A 168 -1.58 -0.34 -0.50
CA TYR A 168 -2.37 -1.30 0.23
C TYR A 168 -2.80 -2.45 -0.68
N VAL A 169 -2.99 -3.63 -0.08
CA VAL A 169 -3.52 -4.81 -0.77
C VAL A 169 -4.28 -5.70 0.19
N ASN A 170 -5.41 -6.23 -0.26
CA ASN A 170 -6.07 -7.40 0.31
C ASN A 170 -6.65 -8.23 -0.86
N PRO A 171 -7.26 -9.40 -0.61
CA PRO A 171 -7.73 -10.25 -1.70
C PRO A 171 -8.89 -9.70 -2.53
N ARG A 172 -9.52 -8.61 -2.09
CA ARG A 172 -10.60 -7.95 -2.83
C ARG A 172 -10.11 -6.73 -3.56
N HIS A 173 -9.21 -5.96 -2.97
CA HIS A 173 -8.83 -4.62 -3.42
C HIS A 173 -7.35 -4.34 -3.21
N PHE A 174 -6.81 -3.50 -4.08
CA PHE A 174 -5.46 -2.98 -3.98
C PHE A 174 -5.43 -1.52 -4.43
N GLY A 175 -4.44 -0.78 -3.94
CA GLY A 175 -4.16 0.54 -4.49
C GLY A 175 -2.87 1.16 -3.98
N VAL A 176 -2.46 2.22 -4.67
CA VAL A 176 -1.32 3.06 -4.32
C VAL A 176 -1.62 4.50 -4.69
N VAL A 177 -1.33 5.43 -3.78
CA VAL A 177 -1.75 6.84 -3.91
C VAL A 177 -0.84 7.62 -4.86
N TRP A 178 0.46 7.27 -4.93
CA TRP A 178 1.43 7.88 -5.84
C TRP A 178 2.06 6.86 -6.81
N PRO A 179 1.28 6.27 -7.73
CA PRO A 179 1.78 5.25 -8.67
C PRO A 179 2.97 5.75 -9.49
N LYS A 180 2.95 7.01 -9.95
CA LYS A 180 4.07 7.63 -10.68
C LYS A 180 5.39 7.64 -9.91
N LEU A 181 5.34 7.80 -8.58
CA LEU A 181 6.55 7.73 -7.75
C LEU A 181 6.91 6.29 -7.47
N THR A 182 5.93 5.48 -7.05
CA THR A 182 6.13 4.07 -6.71
C THR A 182 6.80 3.30 -7.85
N PHE A 183 6.22 3.32 -9.06
CA PHE A 183 6.78 2.56 -10.19
C PHE A 183 8.09 3.15 -10.75
N ALA A 184 8.42 4.40 -10.41
CA ALA A 184 9.71 5.00 -10.70
C ALA A 184 10.75 4.74 -9.59
N MET A 185 10.46 3.87 -8.60
CA MET A 185 11.30 3.63 -7.42
C MET A 185 11.62 4.91 -6.66
N ARG A 186 10.64 5.80 -6.50
CA ARG A 186 10.78 7.11 -5.83
C ARG A 186 9.88 7.20 -4.62
N ALA A 187 10.33 7.99 -3.63
CA ALA A 187 9.49 8.34 -2.49
C ALA A 187 9.67 9.80 -2.08
N MET A 188 8.60 10.39 -1.57
CA MET A 188 8.65 11.66 -0.84
C MET A 188 8.36 11.42 0.63
N PRO A 189 9.15 11.99 1.55
CA PRO A 189 8.82 11.91 2.97
C PRO A 189 7.64 12.83 3.28
N GLY A 190 6.82 12.41 4.23
CA GLY A 190 5.66 13.14 4.73
C GLY A 190 6.03 14.24 5.73
N VAL A 191 5.25 14.40 6.78
CA VAL A 191 5.55 15.31 7.88
C VAL A 191 6.77 14.78 8.67
N LEU A 192 7.84 15.57 8.74
CA LEU A 192 9.14 15.19 9.32
C LEU A 192 9.18 15.32 10.86
N SER A 193 8.02 15.34 11.54
CA SER A 193 7.91 15.76 12.95
C SER A 193 8.42 14.73 13.98
N SER A 194 9.00 13.61 13.55
CA SER A 194 9.41 12.53 14.47
C SER A 194 10.69 11.82 13.99
N ARG A 195 11.48 11.31 14.95
CA ARG A 195 12.67 10.45 14.70
C ARG A 195 12.38 9.28 13.74
N THR A 196 11.13 8.82 13.67
CA THR A 196 10.66 7.77 12.75
C THR A 196 10.78 8.13 11.27
N SER A 197 10.77 9.41 10.92
CA SER A 197 10.99 9.85 9.54
C SER A 197 12.39 9.51 9.02
N TYR A 198 13.41 9.50 9.88
CA TYR A 198 14.80 9.18 9.51
C TYR A 198 15.03 7.68 9.34
N VAL A 199 14.62 6.86 10.32
CA VAL A 199 14.76 5.39 10.25
C VAL A 199 14.06 4.85 9.01
N SER A 200 12.87 5.36 8.74
CA SER A 200 12.11 4.95 7.57
C SER A 200 12.74 5.43 6.25
N THR A 201 13.51 6.52 6.25
CA THR A 201 14.25 6.97 5.05
C THR A 201 15.47 6.07 4.78
N ALA A 202 16.19 5.62 5.81
CA ALA A 202 17.29 4.69 5.66
C ALA A 202 16.81 3.33 5.12
N ALA A 203 15.74 2.77 5.68
CA ALA A 203 15.14 1.52 5.20
C ALA A 203 14.73 1.59 3.72
N ARG A 204 14.25 2.74 3.25
CA ARG A 204 13.87 2.94 1.83
C ARG A 204 15.05 2.99 0.88
N ARG A 205 16.15 3.61 1.30
CA ARG A 205 17.40 3.57 0.53
C ARG A 205 17.88 2.13 0.39
N ASN A 206 17.68 1.30 1.41
CA ASN A 206 18.00 -0.13 1.35
C ASN A 206 17.08 -0.91 0.37
N MET A 207 15.87 -0.42 0.09
CA MET A 207 15.00 -0.93 -0.98
C MET A 207 15.36 -0.38 -2.37
N GLY A 208 16.35 0.49 -2.49
CA GLY A 208 16.74 1.12 -3.74
C GLY A 208 15.86 2.30 -4.16
N MET A 209 15.04 2.85 -3.26
CA MET A 209 14.22 4.00 -3.58
C MET A 209 15.01 5.32 -3.53
N ASP A 210 14.86 6.15 -4.56
CA ASP A 210 15.37 7.53 -4.54
C ASP A 210 14.39 8.44 -3.79
N VAL A 211 14.84 8.96 -2.65
CA VAL A 211 14.03 9.77 -1.74
C VAL A 211 14.39 11.24 -1.88
N LYS A 212 13.43 12.07 -2.32
CA LYS A 212 13.58 13.53 -2.42
C LYS A 212 12.45 14.24 -1.70
N LEU A 213 12.69 15.49 -1.30
CA LEU A 213 11.69 16.32 -0.63
C LEU A 213 10.62 16.84 -1.60
N TRP A 214 11.01 17.07 -2.86
CA TRP A 214 10.20 17.73 -3.87
C TRP A 214 10.29 17.03 -5.24
N PRO A 215 9.21 17.04 -6.03
CA PRO A 215 9.19 16.43 -7.36
C PRO A 215 10.24 16.96 -8.33
N TRP A 216 10.45 18.27 -8.37
CA TRP A 216 11.42 18.92 -9.27
C TRP A 216 12.88 18.53 -9.00
N MET A 217 13.16 17.86 -7.88
CA MET A 217 14.50 17.34 -7.57
C MET A 217 14.85 16.10 -8.41
N TRP A 218 13.85 15.48 -9.06
CA TRP A 218 14.07 14.47 -10.09
C TRP A 218 14.08 15.15 -11.47
N PRO A 219 15.21 15.15 -12.19
CA PRO A 219 15.35 15.88 -13.46
C PRO A 219 14.33 15.47 -14.54
N ASP A 220 13.91 14.20 -14.53
CA ASP A 220 12.97 13.58 -15.45
C ASP A 220 11.51 13.67 -14.99
N SER A 221 11.22 14.31 -13.85
CA SER A 221 9.84 14.46 -13.36
C SER A 221 8.95 15.31 -14.27
N GLY A 222 9.54 16.12 -15.15
CA GLY A 222 8.82 17.10 -15.95
C GLY A 222 8.16 18.20 -15.11
N VAL A 223 8.55 18.36 -13.83
CA VAL A 223 8.09 19.44 -12.95
C VAL A 223 9.16 20.54 -12.94
N PRO A 224 8.88 21.73 -13.50
CA PRO A 224 9.84 22.83 -13.44
C PRO A 224 10.19 23.20 -12.00
N ARG A 225 11.43 23.64 -11.78
CA ARG A 225 11.89 24.10 -10.47
C ARG A 225 10.93 25.18 -9.96
N GLN A 226 10.57 25.10 -8.68
CA GLN A 226 9.71 26.08 -8.01
C GLN A 226 8.25 26.16 -8.53
N GLN A 227 7.78 25.22 -9.38
CA GLN A 227 6.36 25.13 -9.73
C GLN A 227 5.62 24.10 -8.88
N CYS A 228 4.32 24.32 -8.70
CA CYS A 228 3.45 23.39 -8.00
C CYS A 228 3.18 22.14 -8.86
N ALA A 229 3.50 20.95 -8.33
CA ALA A 229 3.32 19.69 -9.03
C ALA A 229 1.89 19.08 -8.92
N ARG A 230 0.88 19.90 -8.54
CA ARG A 230 -0.51 19.43 -8.30
C ARG A 230 -1.15 18.81 -9.54
N ARG A 231 -0.95 19.43 -10.71
CA ARG A 231 -1.51 18.95 -11.99
C ARG A 231 -1.01 17.55 -12.37
N GLN A 232 0.14 17.16 -11.83
CA GLN A 232 0.73 15.85 -12.07
C GLN A 232 0.48 14.86 -10.92
N PHE A 233 -0.27 15.27 -9.89
CA PHE A 233 -0.51 14.51 -8.66
C PHE A 233 0.75 14.20 -7.85
N LEU A 234 1.76 15.08 -7.93
CA LEU A 234 3.04 14.91 -7.23
C LEU A 234 3.26 15.94 -6.11
N CYS A 235 2.34 16.89 -5.91
CA CYS A 235 2.50 17.88 -4.85
C CYS A 235 2.28 17.23 -3.47
N PRO A 236 3.24 17.30 -2.52
CA PRO A 236 3.07 16.70 -1.20
C PRO A 236 2.00 17.40 -0.34
N ALA A 237 1.70 18.67 -0.61
CA ALA A 237 0.67 19.46 0.05
C ALA A 237 -0.72 19.36 -0.60
N GLN A 238 -0.81 18.71 -1.76
CA GLN A 238 -2.08 18.43 -2.39
C GLN A 238 -2.88 17.45 -1.53
N GLU A 239 -4.15 17.76 -1.31
CA GLU A 239 -5.10 16.82 -0.74
C GLU A 239 -5.33 15.66 -1.71
N ARG A 240 -5.16 14.44 -1.22
CA ARG A 240 -5.28 13.20 -1.95
C ARG A 240 -6.33 12.30 -1.31
N THR A 241 -6.88 11.42 -2.11
CA THR A 241 -7.71 10.29 -1.68
C THR A 241 -7.21 9.02 -2.35
N PHE A 242 -7.69 7.85 -1.91
CA PHE A 242 -7.34 6.58 -2.57
C PHE A 242 -7.98 6.39 -3.95
N THR A 243 -8.94 7.25 -4.31
CA THR A 243 -9.76 7.14 -5.52
C THR A 243 -9.68 8.39 -6.41
N ASP A 244 -8.76 9.33 -6.12
CA ASP A 244 -8.55 10.49 -6.99
C ASP A 244 -7.86 10.11 -8.31
N GLY A 245 -7.92 11.00 -9.31
CA GLY A 245 -7.38 10.75 -10.65
C GLY A 245 -5.85 10.57 -10.72
N GLY A 246 -5.13 10.76 -9.62
CA GLY A 246 -3.70 10.49 -9.53
C GLY A 246 -3.35 9.19 -8.83
N ALA A 247 -4.31 8.54 -8.20
CA ALA A 247 -4.14 7.27 -7.52
C ALA A 247 -4.37 6.09 -8.48
N LEU A 248 -3.76 4.95 -8.16
CA LEU A 248 -4.10 3.67 -8.77
C LEU A 248 -4.90 2.89 -7.72
N CYS A 249 -6.14 2.52 -8.02
CA CYS A 249 -6.92 1.62 -7.20
C CYS A 249 -7.66 0.62 -8.09
N GLY A 250 -7.87 -0.58 -7.58
CA GLY A 250 -8.56 -1.65 -8.31
C GLY A 250 -9.01 -2.76 -7.38
N SER A 251 -9.79 -3.68 -7.94
CA SER A 251 -10.13 -4.94 -7.28
C SER A 251 -9.43 -6.11 -7.96
N PHE A 252 -9.32 -7.25 -7.29
CA PHE A 252 -8.89 -8.51 -7.92
C PHE A 252 -9.98 -9.04 -8.87
N ASP A 253 -11.23 -8.81 -8.53
CA ASP A 253 -12.39 -9.14 -9.35
C ASP A 253 -13.36 -7.94 -9.48
N PRO A 254 -13.32 -7.16 -10.57
CA PRO A 254 -14.13 -5.95 -10.74
C PRO A 254 -15.56 -6.27 -11.16
N LEU A 255 -15.85 -7.53 -11.51
CA LEU A 255 -17.20 -7.95 -11.87
C LEU A 255 -18.03 -8.27 -10.62
N THR A 256 -17.38 -8.63 -9.51
CA THR A 256 -18.06 -9.05 -8.27
C THR A 256 -17.75 -8.15 -7.07
N ALA A 257 -16.59 -7.50 -7.03
CA ALA A 257 -16.21 -6.64 -5.92
C ALA A 257 -16.97 -5.32 -5.96
N LYS A 258 -17.59 -4.98 -4.82
CA LYS A 258 -18.07 -3.61 -4.59
C LYS A 258 -16.88 -2.65 -4.57
N PRO A 259 -16.99 -1.44 -5.14
CA PRO A 259 -15.96 -0.41 -5.00
C PRO A 259 -15.65 -0.14 -3.53
N ILE A 260 -14.40 0.26 -3.23
CA ILE A 260 -14.07 0.78 -1.90
C ILE A 260 -14.77 2.14 -1.76
N ASP A 261 -15.77 2.20 -0.89
CA ASP A 261 -16.43 3.46 -0.54
C ASP A 261 -15.80 4.06 0.73
N VAL A 262 -14.61 4.63 0.56
CA VAL A 262 -13.85 5.20 1.68
C VAL A 262 -13.33 6.58 1.30
N ARG A 263 -13.92 7.61 1.91
CA ARG A 263 -13.52 9.02 1.72
C ARG A 263 -12.53 9.45 2.79
N ILE A 264 -11.27 9.02 2.67
CA ILE A 264 -10.18 9.53 3.51
C ILE A 264 -9.40 10.54 2.68
N ALA A 265 -9.53 11.82 3.06
CA ALA A 265 -8.74 12.92 2.51
C ALA A 265 -7.50 13.15 3.37
N PHE A 266 -6.33 13.23 2.75
CA PHE A 266 -5.06 13.42 3.45
C PHE A 266 -4.05 14.19 2.61
N ARG A 267 -3.05 14.76 3.27
CA ARG A 267 -1.89 15.39 2.64
C ARG A 267 -0.65 14.64 3.09
N LEU A 268 0.29 14.43 2.19
CA LEU A 268 1.56 13.79 2.53
C LEU A 268 2.37 14.66 3.49
N SER A 269 2.42 15.96 3.22
CA SER A 269 3.16 16.94 4.02
C SER A 269 2.51 18.32 3.92
N LEU A 270 2.66 19.15 4.94
CA LEU A 270 2.22 20.56 4.92
C LEU A 270 3.32 21.52 4.46
N ARG A 271 4.41 20.99 3.87
CA ARG A 271 5.48 21.82 3.31
C ARG A 271 4.91 22.78 2.26
N GLU A 272 5.32 24.03 2.32
CA GLU A 272 4.90 25.06 1.38
C GLU A 272 5.20 24.65 -0.06
N CYS A 273 4.15 24.50 -0.86
CA CYS A 273 4.28 24.45 -2.30
C CYS A 273 4.03 25.85 -2.87
N ARG A 274 4.70 26.22 -3.96
CA ARG A 274 4.52 27.55 -4.60
C ARG A 274 3.19 27.72 -5.35
N GLY A 275 2.15 26.96 -5.02
CA GLY A 275 0.82 27.11 -5.60
C GLY A 275 -0.26 27.01 -4.54
N ASP A 276 -1.51 27.16 -4.96
CA ASP A 276 -2.68 27.29 -4.07
C ASP A 276 -3.16 25.94 -3.47
N CYS A 277 -2.24 24.99 -3.20
CA CYS A 277 -2.61 23.73 -2.55
C CYS A 277 -2.85 23.90 -1.05
N ASN A 278 -2.19 24.90 -0.47
CA ASN A 278 -2.46 25.36 0.87
C ASN A 278 -3.68 26.28 0.75
N GLY A 279 -4.89 25.71 0.81
CA GLY A 279 -6.10 26.54 0.98
C GLY A 279 -5.99 27.47 2.20
N PRO A 280 -7.00 28.31 2.50
CA PRO A 280 -6.97 29.17 3.68
C PRO A 280 -6.57 28.36 4.92
N GLN A 281 -5.49 28.78 5.59
CA GLN A 281 -4.77 27.99 6.61
C GLN A 281 -5.60 27.68 7.87
N GLU A 282 -6.85 28.14 7.96
CA GLU A 282 -7.57 28.28 9.23
C GLU A 282 -8.04 26.98 9.90
N HIS A 283 -8.04 25.82 9.23
CA HIS A 283 -8.53 24.57 9.84
C HIS A 283 -7.68 23.33 9.52
N LEU A 284 -6.36 23.41 9.68
CA LEU A 284 -5.42 22.27 9.49
C LEU A 284 -5.47 21.21 10.62
N ARG A 285 -6.62 21.00 11.26
CA ARG A 285 -6.93 19.71 11.88
C ARG A 285 -7.50 18.84 10.77
N SER A 286 -6.80 17.76 10.41
CA SER A 286 -7.25 16.77 9.42
C SER A 286 -8.75 16.45 9.64
N ARG A 287 -9.63 16.98 8.79
CA ARG A 287 -11.04 16.61 8.77
C ARG A 287 -11.11 15.21 8.16
N VAL A 288 -11.23 14.20 9.01
CA VAL A 288 -11.76 12.90 8.56
C VAL A 288 -13.26 13.08 8.50
N SER A 289 -13.76 13.48 7.32
CA SER A 289 -15.20 13.52 7.06
C SER A 289 -15.67 12.10 6.80
N PHE A 290 -16.19 11.42 7.83
CA PHE A 290 -16.94 10.19 7.62
C PHE A 290 -18.30 10.59 7.04
N VAL A 291 -18.47 10.45 5.72
CA VAL A 291 -19.80 10.39 5.13
C VAL A 291 -20.20 8.91 5.22
N ILE A 292 -20.93 8.55 6.28
CA ILE A 292 -21.61 7.25 6.34
C ILE A 292 -23.01 7.52 5.77
N GLU A 293 -23.18 7.28 4.47
CA GLU A 293 -24.51 7.17 3.88
C GLU A 293 -25.04 5.77 4.24
N TYR A 294 -26.13 5.72 5.01
CA TYR A 294 -26.87 4.49 5.35
C TYR A 294 -27.89 4.16 4.26
#